data_AF-A0A5K0VPD5-F1
#
_entry.id   AF-A0A5K0VPD5-F1
#
_cell.length_a   1.000
_cell.length_b   1.000
_cell.length_c   1.000
_cell.angle_alpha   90.00
_cell.angle_beta   90.00
_cell.angle_gamma   90.00
#
_symmetry.space_group_name_H-M   'P 1'
#
loop_
_entity.id
_entity.type
_entity.pdbx_description
1 polymer ?
#
loop_
_entity_poly.entity_id
_entity_poly.type
_entity_poly.pdbx_seq_one_letter_code
_entity_poly.pdbx_strand_id
1 'polypeptide(L)' 'DEADRELVVKEWLCRSDADCNDKLLACGAVIVAALRKEVLMETKFTCSAGIAHNK' A
#
# COMPACT_ATOMS: atom_id res chain seq x y z
N ASP A 1 -6.29 -13.30 4.47
CA ASP A 1 -5.14 -13.90 3.75
C ASP A 1 -4.36 -12.88 2.92
N GLU A 2 -3.12 -13.18 2.54
CA GLU A 2 -2.28 -12.34 1.65
C GLU A 2 -2.96 -12.09 0.30
N ALA A 3 -3.58 -13.14 -0.28
CA ALA A 3 -4.32 -13.07 -1.54
C ALA A 3 -5.51 -12.10 -1.49
N ASP A 4 -6.16 -12.00 -0.34
CA ASP A 4 -7.31 -11.11 -0.12
C ASP A 4 -6.86 -9.64 -0.11
N ARG A 5 -5.69 -9.36 0.48
CA ARG A 5 -5.08 -8.03 0.46
C ARG A 5 -4.64 -7.62 -0.94
N GLU A 6 -4.05 -8.53 -1.71
CA GLU A 6 -3.68 -8.26 -3.11
C GLU A 6 -4.89 -7.97 -4.00
N LEU A 7 -6.00 -8.70 -3.79
CA LEU A 7 -7.26 -8.46 -4.49
C LEU A 7 -7.82 -7.07 -4.19
N VAL A 8 -7.89 -6.70 -2.91
CA VAL A 8 -8.37 -5.37 -2.49
C VAL A 8 -7.48 -4.27 -3.09
N VAL A 9 -6.16 -4.40 -3.03
CA VAL A 9 -5.23 -3.43 -3.61
C VAL A 9 -5.44 -3.27 -5.12
N LYS A 10 -5.60 -4.38 -5.85
CA LYS A 10 -5.90 -4.34 -7.29
C LYS A 10 -7.24 -3.66 -7.57
N GLU A 11 -8.24 -3.93 -6.76
CA GLU A 11 -9.56 -3.33 -6.90
C GLU A 11 -9.48 -1.80 -6.74
N TRP A 12 -8.82 -1.30 -5.69
CA TRP A 12 -8.61 0.12 -5.47
C TRP A 12 -7.77 0.80 -6.57
N LEU A 13 -6.74 0.13 -7.08
CA LEU A 13 -5.91 0.64 -8.19
C LEU A 13 -6.67 0.69 -9.52
N CYS A 14 -7.48 -0.34 -9.79
CA CYS A 14 -8.22 -0.47 -11.05
C CYS A 14 -9.59 0.22 -11.03
N ARG A 15 -10.00 0.83 -9.92
CA ARG A 15 -11.24 1.60 -9.83
C ARG A 15 -11.25 2.73 -10.87
N SER A 16 -12.15 2.60 -11.83
CA SER A 16 -12.29 3.55 -12.94
C SER A 16 -12.84 4.90 -12.50
N ASP A 17 -13.63 4.91 -11.42
CA ASP A 17 -14.30 6.08 -10.85
C ASP A 17 -13.43 6.89 -9.86
N ALA A 18 -12.29 6.35 -9.43
CA ALA A 18 -11.37 7.02 -8.52
C ALA A 18 -10.61 8.15 -9.23
N ASP A 19 -10.40 9.26 -8.51
CA ASP A 19 -9.59 10.35 -9.01
C ASP A 19 -8.09 9.98 -9.08
N CYS A 20 -7.28 10.85 -9.70
CA CYS A 20 -5.85 10.60 -9.84
C CYS A 20 -5.14 10.51 -8.47
N ASN A 21 -5.55 11.32 -7.51
CA ASN A 21 -4.94 11.38 -6.19
C ASN A 21 -5.17 10.07 -5.41
N ASP A 22 -6.39 9.55 -5.43
CA ASP A 22 -6.73 8.26 -4.83
C ASP A 22 -5.91 7.12 -5.45
N LYS A 23 -5.75 7.12 -6.78
CA LYS A 23 -4.91 6.13 -7.48
C LYS A 23 -3.45 6.22 -7.06
N LEU A 24 -2.92 7.43 -6.88
CA LEU A 24 -1.55 7.64 -6.40
C LEU A 24 -1.38 7.17 -4.94
N LEU A 25 -2.37 7.40 -4.08
CA LEU A 25 -2.37 6.88 -2.71
C LEU A 25 -2.38 5.35 -2.69
N ALA A 26 -3.21 4.72 -3.53
CA ALA A 26 -3.24 3.26 -3.68
C ALA A 26 -1.88 2.71 -4.16
N CYS A 27 -1.25 3.35 -5.15
CA CYS A 27 0.11 3.02 -5.58
C CYS A 27 1.12 3.14 -4.44
N GLY A 28 1.06 4.24 -3.68
CA GLY A 28 1.92 4.47 -2.53
C GLY A 28 1.77 3.39 -1.46
N ALA A 29 0.53 2.93 -1.21
CA ALA A 29 0.26 1.84 -0.27
C ALA A 29 0.94 0.52 -0.69
N VAL A 30 0.98 0.19 -1.98
CA VAL A 30 1.69 -1.02 -2.48
C VAL A 30 3.19 -0.93 -2.20
N ILE A 31 3.80 0.21 -2.53
CA ILE A 31 5.23 0.45 -2.33
C ILE A 31 5.59 0.38 -0.84
N VAL A 32 4.80 1.04 0.01
CA VAL A 32 5.03 1.06 1.46
C VAL A 32 4.83 -0.32 2.09
N ALA A 33 3.90 -1.12 1.60
CA ALA A 33 3.74 -2.51 2.08
C ALA A 33 5.00 -3.35 1.80
N ALA A 34 5.58 -3.23 0.60
CA ALA A 34 6.84 -3.90 0.26
C ALA A 34 8.00 -3.40 1.15
N LEU A 35 8.11 -2.08 1.36
CA LEU A 35 9.14 -1.51 2.22
C LEU A 35 9.02 -1.99 3.67
N ARG A 36 7.80 -2.03 4.23
CA ARG A 36 7.56 -2.56 5.59
C ARG A 36 7.94 -4.04 5.71
N LYS A 37 7.74 -4.83 4.64
CA LYS A 37 8.17 -6.23 4.58
C LYS A 37 9.70 -6.35 4.63
N GLU A 38 10.42 -5.54 3.87
CA GLU A 38 11.90 -5.52 3.92
C GLU A 38 12.42 -5.13 5.30
N VAL A 39 11.86 -4.10 5.93
CA VAL A 39 12.20 -3.72 7.32
C VAL A 39 12.02 -4.91 8.25
N LEU A 40 10.90 -5.62 8.17
CA LEU A 40 10.68 -6.81 8.98
C LEU A 40 11.69 -7.92 8.68
N MET A 41 12.01 -8.18 7.41
CA MET A 41 12.93 -9.25 7.03
C MET A 41 14.35 -8.98 7.54
N GLU A 42 14.85 -7.77 7.38
CA GLU A 42 16.21 -7.38 7.76
C GLU A 42 16.37 -7.13 9.26
N THR A 43 15.37 -6.49 9.89
CA THR A 43 15.52 -5.99 11.27
C THR A 43 14.74 -6.80 12.31
N LYS A 44 13.79 -7.64 11.87
CA LYS A 44 12.79 -8.30 12.71
C LYS A 44 11.84 -7.35 13.45
N PHE A 45 11.91 -6.05 13.19
CA PHE A 45 10.93 -5.08 13.69
C PHE A 45 9.71 -4.98 12.78
N THR A 46 8.54 -4.93 13.40
CA THR A 46 7.30 -4.56 12.72
C THR A 46 7.11 -3.04 12.79
N CYS A 47 6.61 -2.44 11.72
CA CYS A 47 6.23 -1.04 11.71
C CYS A 47 4.85 -0.84 11.08
N SER A 48 4.20 0.26 11.44
CA SER A 48 2.98 0.79 10.79
C SER A 48 3.36 1.93 9.85
N ALA A 49 2.49 2.27 8.89
CA ALA A 49 2.69 3.42 8.02
C ALA A 49 1.35 3.99 7.56
N GLY A 50 1.27 5.32 7.48
CA GLY A 50 0.20 6.05 6.82
C GLY A 50 0.72 6.70 5.54
N ILE A 51 -0.13 6.79 4.52
CA ILE A 51 0.17 7.45 3.24
C ILE A 51 -0.84 8.57 3.05
N ALA A 52 -0.34 9.77 2.77
CA ALA A 52 -1.13 10.96 2.48
C ALA A 52 -0.37 11.86 1.50
N HIS A 53 -1.06 12.86 0.93
CA HIS A 53 -0.44 13.86 0.07
C HIS A 53 0.39 14.92 0.82
N ASN A 54 0.40 14.83 2.15
CA ASN A 54 1.13 15.70 3.05
C ASN A 54 1.74 14.85 4.16
N LYS A 55 2.64 15.48 4.91
CA LYS A 55 3.26 14.89 6.09
C LYS A 55 2.40 15.11 7.32
#